data_AF-A0A6B8VD41-F1
#
_entry.id   AF-A0A6B8VD41-F1
#
_cell.length_a   1.000
_cell.length_b   1.000
_cell.length_c   1.000
_cell.angle_alpha   90.00
_cell.angle_beta   90.00
_cell.angle_gamma   90.00
#
_symmetry.space_group_name_H-M   'P 1'
#
loop_
_entity.id
_entity.type
_entity.pdbx_description
1 polymer ?
#
loop_
_entity_poly.entity_id
_entity_poly.type
_entity_poly.pdbx_seq_one_letter_code
_entity_poly.pdbx_strand_id
1 'polypeptide(L)'
;MPAKHCKDCGQPIKWVKTINGAWLALMISPDADGTYRLKKSFDLEAGVREVRAYPLTRAEQKQARADGELLWLPHVASCTAIPRGDVKGCPPHIKEQLLRRKRRK
;
A
#
# COMPACT_ATOMS: atom_id res chain seq x y z
N MET A 1 9.61 5.51 7.96
CA MET A 1 8.17 5.44 8.28
C MET A 1 7.97 4.24 9.19
N PRO A 2 7.34 4.38 10.37
CA PRO A 2 7.27 3.27 11.32
C PRO A 2 6.48 2.11 10.73
N ALA A 3 7.06 0.91 10.77
CA ALA A 3 6.35 -0.33 10.49
C ALA A 3 5.08 -0.38 11.36
N LYS A 4 3.93 -0.57 10.74
CA LYS A 4 2.67 -0.83 11.47
C LYS A 4 2.45 -2.32 11.45
N HIS A 5 1.90 -2.89 12.51
CA HIS A 5 1.57 -4.32 12.52
C HIS A 5 0.09 -4.51 12.15
N CYS A 6 -0.21 -5.58 11.42
CA CYS A 6 -1.57 -6.02 11.22
C CYS A 6 -2.17 -6.37 12.59
N LYS A 7 -3.34 -5.84 12.90
CA LYS A 7 -3.99 -6.10 14.19
C LYS A 7 -4.48 -7.52 14.35
N ASP A 8 -4.70 -8.20 13.23
CA ASP A 8 -5.28 -9.53 13.22
C ASP A 8 -4.19 -10.61 13.28
N CYS A 9 -3.29 -10.62 12.29
CA CYS A 9 -2.23 -11.63 12.22
C CYS A 9 -0.89 -11.18 12.83
N GLY A 10 -0.79 -9.96 13.37
CA GLY A 10 0.44 -9.43 14.01
C GLY A 10 1.59 -9.10 13.07
N GLN A 11 1.53 -9.48 11.79
CA GLN A 11 2.62 -9.31 10.82
C GLN A 11 2.90 -7.83 10.52
N PRO A 12 4.17 -7.46 10.26
CA PRO A 12 4.52 -6.10 9.88
C PRO A 12 3.99 -5.76 8.47
N ILE A 13 3.28 -4.65 8.40
CA ILE A 13 2.65 -4.10 7.20
C ILE A 13 3.07 -2.66 6.95
N LYS A 14 2.97 -2.27 5.69
CA LYS A 14 3.22 -0.92 5.20
C LYS A 14 1.94 -0.37 4.58
N TRP A 15 1.42 0.72 5.14
CA TRP A 15 0.30 1.44 4.55
C TRP A 15 0.79 2.42 3.50
N VAL A 16 0.21 2.35 2.30
CA VAL A 16 0.54 3.23 1.19
C VAL A 16 -0.73 3.61 0.46
N LYS A 17 -0.76 4.79 -0.17
CA LYS A 17 -1.87 5.17 -1.04
C LYS A 17 -1.68 4.57 -2.42
N THR A 18 -2.75 4.11 -3.03
CA THR A 18 -2.80 3.77 -4.46
C THR A 18 -2.86 5.05 -5.30
N ILE A 19 -2.68 4.90 -6.60
CA ILE A 19 -2.89 5.99 -7.58
C ILE A 19 -4.28 6.64 -7.48
N ASN A 20 -5.29 5.89 -7.06
CA ASN A 20 -6.67 6.36 -6.89
C ASN A 20 -6.92 7.00 -5.50
N GLY A 21 -5.86 7.19 -4.70
CA GLY A 21 -5.94 7.76 -3.35
C GLY A 21 -6.46 6.81 -2.26
N ALA A 22 -6.86 5.58 -2.61
CA ALA A 22 -7.25 4.56 -1.64
C ALA A 22 -6.05 4.00 -0.89
N TRP A 23 -6.18 3.73 0.41
CA TRP A 23 -5.12 3.12 1.20
C TRP A 23 -5.06 1.62 0.99
N LEU A 24 -3.83 1.11 0.84
CA LEU A 24 -3.51 -0.29 0.66
C LEU A 24 -2.47 -0.72 1.70
N ALA A 25 -2.70 -1.86 2.34
CA ALA A 25 -1.70 -2.52 3.17
C ALA A 25 -0.84 -3.44 2.29
N LEU A 26 0.45 -3.19 2.26
CA LEU A 26 1.47 -4.05 1.64
C LEU A 26 2.25 -4.78 2.71
N MET A 27 2.85 -5.92 2.35
CA MET A 27 3.89 -6.56 3.14
C MET A 27 5.08 -5.61 3.33
N ILE A 28 5.79 -5.72 4.45
CA ILE A 28 6.94 -4.84 4.71
C ILE A 28 8.12 -5.12 3.78
N SER A 29 8.35 -6.39 3.50
CA SER A 29 9.42 -6.85 2.62
C SER A 29 8.96 -6.85 1.16
N PRO A 30 9.86 -6.47 0.23
CA PRO A 30 9.61 -6.69 -1.18
C PRO A 30 9.62 -8.19 -1.49
N ASP A 31 8.90 -8.57 -2.54
CA ASP A 31 8.71 -9.95 -2.97
C ASP A 31 8.79 -10.04 -4.51
N ALA A 32 9.39 -11.11 -5.04
CA ALA A 32 9.55 -11.28 -6.48
C ALA A 32 8.22 -11.49 -7.22
N ASP A 33 7.20 -11.96 -6.51
CA ASP A 33 5.82 -12.11 -7.00
C ASP A 33 4.94 -10.92 -6.62
N GLY A 34 5.55 -9.79 -6.21
CA GLY A 34 4.85 -8.56 -5.88
C GLY A 34 4.02 -8.01 -7.04
N THR A 35 2.78 -7.63 -6.76
CA THR A 35 1.84 -7.10 -7.77
C THR A 35 1.79 -5.57 -7.78
N TYR A 36 2.49 -4.92 -6.86
CA TYR A 36 2.54 -3.47 -6.74
C TYR A 36 3.98 -2.97 -6.75
N ARG A 37 4.24 -1.88 -7.48
CA ARG A 37 5.47 -1.11 -7.32
C ARG A 37 5.20 0.17 -6.54
N LEU A 38 6.20 0.63 -5.80
CA LEU A 38 6.15 1.88 -5.08
C LEU A 38 6.88 2.98 -5.86
N LYS A 39 6.15 3.99 -6.32
CA LYS A 39 6.75 5.17 -6.97
C LYS A 39 6.54 6.42 -6.13
N LYS A 40 7.57 7.28 -6.11
CA LYS A 40 7.46 8.62 -5.55
C LYS A 40 6.60 9.45 -6.52
N SER A 41 5.45 9.90 -6.05
CA SER A 41 4.61 10.87 -6.72
C SER A 41 4.82 12.24 -6.07
N PHE A 42 4.94 13.27 -6.90
CA PHE A 42 4.93 14.63 -6.40
C PHE A 42 3.49 15.14 -6.47
N ASP A 43 2.90 15.46 -5.32
CA ASP A 43 1.61 16.11 -5.27
C ASP A 43 1.85 17.62 -5.43
N LEU A 44 1.58 18.14 -6.63
CA LEU A 44 1.82 19.54 -6.99
C LEU A 44 0.94 20.49 -6.18
N GLU A 45 -0.27 20.06 -5.80
CA GLU A 45 -1.22 20.87 -5.02
C GLU A 45 -0.82 20.98 -3.55
N ALA A 46 -0.35 19.89 -2.94
CA ALA A 46 0.11 19.91 -1.55
C ALA A 46 1.59 20.31 -1.39
N GLY A 47 2.37 20.33 -2.47
CA GLY A 47 3.83 20.50 -2.41
C GLY A 47 4.56 19.37 -1.69
N VAL A 48 3.93 18.18 -1.57
CA VAL A 48 4.46 17.05 -0.79
C VAL A 48 4.87 15.90 -1.71
N ARG A 49 6.08 15.37 -1.47
CA ARG A 49 6.49 14.07 -2.03
C ARG A 49 5.80 12.94 -1.27
N GLU A 50 4.90 12.23 -1.94
CA GLU A 50 4.26 11.04 -1.40
C GLU A 50 4.67 9.78 -2.17
N VAL A 51 4.69 8.64 -1.49
CA VAL A 51 4.91 7.34 -2.16
C VAL A 51 3.54 6.75 -2.46
N ARG A 52 3.30 6.42 -3.73
CA ARG A 52 2.07 5.77 -4.19
C ARG A 52 2.36 4.37 -4.71
N ALA A 53 1.44 3.44 -4.45
CA ALA A 53 1.43 2.10 -4.99
C ALA A 53 0.75 2.08 -6.36
N TYR A 54 1.45 1.55 -7.34
CA TYR A 54 0.98 1.35 -8.70
C TYR A 54 0.74 -0.14 -8.90
N PRO A 55 -0.51 -0.57 -9.19
CA PRO A 55 -0.77 -1.96 -9.57
C PRO A 55 -0.06 -2.24 -10.90
N LEU A 56 0.57 -3.41 -11.00
CA LEU A 56 1.23 -3.88 -12.21
C LEU A 56 0.41 -4.97 -12.87
N THR A 57 0.26 -4.89 -14.19
CA THR A 57 -0.25 -6.00 -15.00
C THR A 57 0.75 -7.16 -15.03
N ARG A 58 0.32 -8.36 -15.45
CA ARG A 58 1.23 -9.53 -15.55
C ARG A 58 2.45 -9.26 -16.45
N ALA A 59 2.25 -8.53 -17.55
CA ALA A 59 3.34 -8.17 -18.45
C ALA A 59 4.34 -7.23 -17.76
N GLU A 60 3.84 -6.22 -17.05
CA GLU A 60 4.70 -5.30 -16.29
C GLU A 60 5.40 -5.97 -15.11
N GLN A 61 4.75 -6.93 -14.42
CA GLN A 61 5.39 -7.71 -13.36
C GLN A 61 6.59 -8.50 -13.91
N LYS A 62 6.41 -9.15 -15.07
CA LYS A 62 7.50 -9.89 -15.72
C LYS A 62 8.66 -8.95 -16.10
N GLN A 63 8.35 -7.76 -16.62
CA GLN A 63 9.35 -6.77 -16.98
C GLN A 63 10.08 -6.21 -15.75
N ALA A 64 9.33 -5.83 -14.70
CA ALA A 64 9.88 -5.31 -13.46
C ALA A 64 10.76 -6.35 -12.75
N ARG A 65 10.36 -7.63 -12.78
CA ARG A 65 11.20 -8.74 -12.29
C ARG A 65 12.47 -8.90 -13.11
N ALA A 66 12.41 -8.78 -14.44
CA ALA A 66 13.58 -8.84 -15.30
C ALA A 66 14.55 -7.66 -15.09
N ASP A 67 14.02 -6.49 -14.75
CA ASP A 67 14.77 -5.27 -14.42
C ASP A 67 15.38 -5.29 -13.00
N GLY A 68 14.95 -6.24 -12.16
CA GLY A 68 15.33 -6.30 -10.74
C GLY A 68 14.63 -5.22 -9.89
N GLU A 69 13.49 -4.69 -10.34
CA GLU A 69 12.70 -3.75 -9.55
C GLU A 69 12.16 -4.44 -8.28
N LEU A 70 12.16 -3.70 -7.16
CA LEU A 70 11.50 -4.15 -5.94
C LEU A 70 9.99 -4.07 -6.12
N LEU A 71 9.32 -5.20 -5.98
CA LEU A 71 7.87 -5.32 -6.01
C LEU A 71 7.36 -5.65 -4.61
N TRP A 72 6.10 -5.32 -4.34
CA TRP A 72 5.46 -5.56 -3.06
C TRP A 72 4.16 -6.32 -3.23
N LEU A 73 3.96 -7.29 -2.36
CA LEU A 73 2.70 -8.01 -2.24
C LEU A 73 1.73 -7.26 -1.33
N PRO A 74 0.42 -7.28 -1.66
CA PRO A 74 -0.59 -6.81 -0.74
C PRO A 74 -0.65 -7.75 0.47
N HIS A 75 -0.84 -7.18 1.67
CA HIS A 75 -0.85 -7.97 2.90
C HIS A 75 -1.95 -9.05 2.89
N VAL A 76 -3.08 -8.80 2.24
CA VAL A 76 -4.17 -9.77 2.06
C VAL A 76 -3.78 -11.02 1.27
N ALA A 77 -2.64 -11.03 0.58
CA ALA A 77 -2.12 -12.24 -0.06
C ALA A 77 -1.54 -13.21 0.97
N SER A 78 -1.04 -12.71 2.11
CA SER A 78 -0.42 -13.50 3.18
C SER A 78 -1.29 -13.59 4.43
N CYS A 79 -2.23 -12.66 4.63
CA CYS A 79 -3.11 -12.62 5.79
C CYS A 79 -4.33 -13.50 5.54
N THR A 80 -4.43 -14.63 6.24
CA THR A 80 -5.58 -15.55 6.16
C THR A 80 -6.83 -15.03 6.86
N ALA A 81 -6.68 -14.02 7.72
CA ALA A 81 -7.79 -13.48 8.50
C ALA A 81 -8.58 -12.36 7.82
N ILE A 82 -8.02 -11.77 6.75
CA ILE A 82 -8.73 -10.75 5.96
C ILE A 82 -9.24 -11.43 4.68
N PRO A 83 -10.56 -11.58 4.48
CA PRO A 83 -11.09 -12.15 3.24
C PRO A 83 -10.66 -11.31 2.03
N ARG A 84 -10.21 -11.99 0.97
CA ARG A 84 -9.74 -11.36 -0.28
C ARG A 84 -10.81 -10.42 -0.81
N GLY A 85 -10.56 -9.10 -0.75
CA GLY A 85 -11.46 -8.06 -1.26
C GLY A 85 -11.99 -7.09 -0.21
N ASP A 86 -11.88 -7.40 1.09
CA ASP A 86 -12.38 -6.54 2.16
C ASP A 86 -11.23 -5.75 2.80
N VAL A 87 -11.02 -4.51 2.35
CA VAL A 87 -10.05 -3.58 2.98
C VAL A 87 -10.62 -2.98 4.29
N LYS A 88 -11.41 -3.74 5.05
CA LYS A 88 -11.82 -3.38 6.42
C LYS A 88 -10.69 -3.71 7.39
N GLY A 89 -9.71 -2.82 7.44
CA GLY A 89 -8.61 -2.90 8.40
C GLY A 89 -7.89 -1.58 8.60
N CYS A 90 -8.51 -0.45 8.23
CA CYS A 90 -7.90 0.85 8.41
C CYS A 90 -7.70 1.13 9.92
N PRO A 91 -6.46 1.35 10.39
CA PRO A 91 -6.21 1.68 11.80
C PRO A 91 -6.99 2.93 12.20
N PRO A 92 -7.56 3.00 13.43
CA PRO A 92 -8.40 4.12 13.83
C PRO A 92 -7.68 5.49 13.72
N HIS A 93 -6.37 5.56 13.95
CA HIS A 93 -5.60 6.79 13.77
C HIS A 93 -5.44 7.22 12.29
N ILE A 94 -5.43 6.28 11.33
CA ILE A 94 -5.44 6.59 9.89
C ILE A 94 -6.86 6.98 9.46
N LYS A 95 -7.88 6.30 10.00
CA LYS A 95 -9.30 6.67 9.82
C LYS A 95 -9.58 8.08 10.36
N GLU A 96 -8.99 8.44 11.49
CA GLU A 96 -9.11 9.76 12.10
C GLU A 96 -8.35 10.84 11.30
N GLN A 97 -7.16 10.54 10.77
CA GLN A 97 -6.47 11.44 9.83
C GLN A 97 -7.27 11.65 8.54
N LEU A 98 -7.93 10.61 8.02
CA LEU A 98 -8.83 10.67 6.87
C LEU A 98 -10.08 11.52 7.15
N LEU A 99 -10.69 11.37 8.33
CA LEU A 99 -11.86 12.14 8.76
C LEU A 99 -11.51 13.62 9.01
N ARG A 100 -10.34 13.90 9.63
CA ARG A 100 -9.86 15.27 9.86
C ARG A 100 -9.59 16.02 8.56
N ARG A 101 -9.09 15.35 7.51
CA ARG A 101 -8.89 15.98 6.18
C ARG A 101 -10.20 16.28 5.46
N LYS A 102 -11.24 15.43 5.59
CA LYS A 102 -12.55 15.67 4.99
C LYS A 102 -13.30 16.87 5.58
N ARG A 103 -13.04 17.23 6.84
CA ARG A 103 -13.68 18.36 7.53
C ARG A 103 -13.05 19.73 7.23
N ARG A 104 -11.96 19.78 6.47
CA ARG A 104 -11.27 21.03 6.05
C ARG A 104 -11.58 21.45 4.61
N LYS A 105 -12.55 20.81 3.97
CA LYS A 105 -13.09 21.16 2.65
C LYS A 105 -14.54 21.54 2.83
#